data_AF-A0A817WTR4-F1
#
_entry.id   AF-A0A817WTR4-F1
#
_cell.length_a   1.000
_cell.length_b   1.000
_cell.length_c   1.000
_cell.angle_alpha   90.00
_cell.angle_beta   90.00
_cell.angle_gamma   90.00
#
_symmetry.space_group_name_H-M   'P 1'
#
loop_
_entity.id
_entity.type
_entity.pdbx_description
1 polymer ?
#
loop_
_entity_poly.entity_id
_entity_poly.type
_entity_poly.pdbx_seq_one_letter_code
_entity_poly.pdbx_strand_id
1 'polypeptide(L)'
;MNDEILVHFVHTHCQIHMGPKNRLEHIMTRNKQKCTDANDIKYALRLIRQANIVILASNWDEWSARQLPSTLKLLNTKKQQKLFVIGGKSFGKVNPQLYVDKSNEYRVKQRQHPNLVAVKVNALLEQIIDPSIFVNMQKLISSEFNGTCPLFTPDGKLISYDGAHLTKYGARYIGNIIFHNKPLNSLLTTAHRREILE
;
A
#
# COMPACT_ATOMS: atom_id res chain seq x y z
N MET A 1 18.36 -13.34 15.45
CA MET A 1 17.49 -13.79 14.34
C MET A 1 17.71 -12.80 13.22
N ASN A 2 18.18 -13.25 12.05
CA ASN A 2 18.27 -12.37 10.88
C ASN A 2 16.92 -12.42 10.19
N ASP A 3 16.18 -11.32 10.26
CA ASP A 3 14.95 -11.16 9.50
C ASP A 3 15.32 -10.93 8.02
N GLU A 4 14.82 -11.78 7.13
CA GLU A 4 15.05 -11.66 5.68
C GLU A 4 13.80 -11.05 5.01
N ILE A 5 14.02 -10.01 4.19
CA ILE A 5 12.96 -9.38 3.39
C ILE A 5 13.20 -9.73 1.93
N LEU A 6 12.28 -10.50 1.35
CA LEU A 6 12.28 -10.86 -0.06
C LEU A 6 11.13 -10.16 -0.79
N VAL A 7 11.39 -9.67 -1.99
CA VAL A 7 10.41 -8.93 -2.80
C VAL A 7 10.21 -9.62 -4.14
N HIS A 8 8.96 -9.93 -4.47
CA HIS A 8 8.54 -10.26 -5.82
C HIS A 8 7.81 -9.07 -6.42
N PHE A 9 8.37 -8.48 -7.47
CA PHE A 9 7.77 -7.33 -8.14
C PHE A 9 6.72 -7.77 -9.16
N VAL A 10 5.52 -7.22 -9.05
CA VAL A 10 4.49 -7.28 -10.09
C VAL A 10 4.22 -5.86 -10.58
N HIS A 11 4.46 -5.61 -11.87
CA HIS A 11 4.21 -4.30 -12.44
C HIS A 11 2.75 -3.86 -12.22
N THR A 12 2.52 -2.59 -11.85
CA THR A 12 1.19 -2.07 -11.45
C THR A 12 0.08 -2.44 -12.43
N HIS A 13 0.25 -2.23 -13.74
CA HIS A 13 -0.77 -2.59 -14.74
C HIS A 13 -1.09 -4.08 -14.85
N CYS A 14 -0.24 -4.97 -14.33
CA CYS A 14 -0.46 -6.41 -14.38
C CYS A 14 -1.33 -6.89 -13.21
N GLN A 15 -1.32 -6.11 -12.11
CA GLN A 15 -2.06 -6.31 -10.88
C GLN A 15 -1.78 -7.67 -10.20
N ILE A 16 -2.07 -7.74 -8.91
CA ILE A 16 -2.02 -9.00 -8.17
C ILE A 16 -3.32 -9.76 -8.45
N HIS A 17 -3.21 -10.89 -9.15
CA HIS A 17 -4.34 -11.72 -9.49
C HIS A 17 -3.91 -13.17 -9.65
N MET A 18 -4.65 -14.09 -9.06
CA MET A 18 -4.59 -15.52 -9.34
C MET A 18 -6.02 -16.04 -9.52
N GLY A 19 -6.28 -16.73 -10.63
CA GLY A 19 -7.61 -17.22 -10.95
C GLY A 19 -7.66 -17.95 -12.29
N PRO A 20 -8.77 -18.65 -12.57
CA PRO A 20 -8.94 -19.40 -13.82
C PRO A 20 -9.21 -18.48 -15.03
N LYS A 21 -9.66 -17.25 -14.79
CA LYS A 21 -9.94 -16.27 -15.86
C LYS A 21 -8.64 -15.65 -16.36
N ASN A 22 -8.57 -15.40 -17.66
CA ASN A 22 -7.41 -14.75 -18.25
C ASN A 22 -7.38 -13.26 -17.87
N ARG A 23 -6.55 -12.91 -16.89
CA ARG A 23 -6.36 -11.51 -16.45
C ARG A 23 -5.98 -10.54 -17.57
N LEU A 24 -5.39 -11.01 -18.66
CA LEU A 24 -5.00 -10.17 -19.79
C LEU A 24 -6.21 -9.51 -20.46
N GLU A 25 -7.44 -10.00 -20.23
CA GLU A 25 -8.68 -9.36 -20.67
C GLU A 25 -8.93 -8.00 -20.00
N HIS A 26 -8.44 -7.81 -18.77
CA HIS A 26 -8.58 -6.56 -18.02
C HIS A 26 -7.42 -5.58 -18.26
N ILE A 27 -6.41 -5.98 -19.02
CA ILE A 27 -5.17 -5.22 -19.22
C ILE A 27 -5.19 -4.59 -20.61
N MET A 28 -4.94 -3.28 -20.67
CA MET A 28 -4.82 -2.55 -21.94
C MET A 28 -3.81 -3.24 -22.88
N THR A 29 -4.11 -3.30 -24.18
CA THR A 29 -3.29 -3.99 -25.19
C THR A 29 -1.81 -3.64 -25.12
N ARG A 30 -1.48 -2.34 -24.99
CA ARG A 30 -0.10 -1.84 -24.86
C ARG A 30 0.68 -2.40 -23.66
N ASN A 31 -0.03 -2.92 -22.66
CA ASN A 31 0.54 -3.46 -21.44
C ASN A 31 0.52 -5.01 -21.39
N LYS A 32 -0.17 -5.69 -22.32
CA LYS A 32 -0.34 -7.16 -22.23
C LYS A 32 0.99 -7.90 -22.27
N GLN A 33 1.89 -7.53 -23.18
CA GLN A 33 3.19 -8.20 -23.33
C GLN A 33 4.01 -8.17 -22.04
N LYS A 34 4.10 -7.01 -21.36
CA LYS A 34 4.83 -6.91 -20.08
C LYS A 34 4.16 -7.63 -18.91
N CYS A 35 2.88 -7.95 -19.03
CA CYS A 35 2.12 -8.68 -18.02
C CYS A 35 2.09 -10.19 -18.23
N THR A 36 2.95 -10.67 -19.12
CA THR A 36 3.35 -12.07 -19.20
C THR A 36 4.53 -12.34 -18.26
N ASP A 37 4.85 -13.61 -18.05
CA ASP A 37 6.02 -14.06 -17.29
C ASP A 37 6.15 -13.48 -15.87
N ALA A 38 7.35 -13.05 -15.46
CA ALA A 38 7.71 -12.72 -14.08
C ALA A 38 6.80 -11.68 -13.41
N ASN A 39 6.03 -10.89 -14.18
CA ASN A 39 5.00 -10.00 -13.68
C ASN A 39 3.69 -10.71 -13.32
N ASP A 40 3.74 -12.01 -13.02
CA ASP A 40 2.64 -12.80 -12.49
C ASP A 40 2.95 -13.27 -11.06
N ILE A 41 1.98 -13.12 -10.16
CA ILE A 41 2.11 -13.55 -8.77
C ILE A 41 2.32 -15.07 -8.66
N LYS A 42 1.97 -15.86 -9.67
CA LYS A 42 2.28 -17.30 -9.69
C LYS A 42 3.78 -17.59 -9.50
N TYR A 43 4.65 -16.70 -9.97
CA TYR A 43 6.10 -16.86 -9.80
C TYR A 43 6.56 -16.55 -8.37
N ALA A 44 5.75 -15.83 -7.58
CA ALA A 44 6.00 -15.59 -6.16
C ALA A 44 5.62 -16.77 -5.26
N LEU A 45 4.93 -17.81 -5.77
CA LEU A 45 4.38 -18.88 -4.93
C LEU A 45 5.41 -19.59 -4.06
N ARG A 46 6.65 -19.77 -4.57
CA ARG A 46 7.74 -20.36 -3.77
C ARG A 46 8.07 -19.49 -2.55
N LEU A 47 8.22 -18.18 -2.76
CA LEU A 47 8.50 -17.21 -1.69
C LEU A 47 7.35 -17.15 -0.70
N ILE A 48 6.11 -17.08 -1.21
CA ILE A 48 4.89 -17.05 -0.38
C ILE A 48 4.83 -18.29 0.51
N ARG A 49 5.17 -19.49 0.03
CA ARG A 49 5.10 -20.73 0.84
C ARG A 49 6.15 -20.82 1.95
N GLN A 50 7.26 -20.10 1.81
CA GLN A 50 8.40 -20.10 2.74
C GLN A 50 8.32 -18.97 3.77
N ALA A 51 7.64 -17.87 3.44
CA ALA A 51 7.56 -16.69 4.30
C ALA A 51 6.76 -16.93 5.58
N ASN A 52 7.18 -16.35 6.71
CA ASN A 52 6.36 -16.28 7.92
C ASN A 52 5.31 -15.17 7.83
N ILE A 53 5.64 -14.09 7.11
CA ILE A 53 4.79 -12.92 6.89
C ILE A 53 4.71 -12.64 5.40
N VAL A 54 3.50 -12.50 4.87
CA VAL A 54 3.22 -12.14 3.48
C VAL A 54 2.53 -10.79 3.46
N ILE A 55 3.10 -9.83 2.75
CA ILE A 55 2.51 -8.50 2.56
C ILE A 55 2.22 -8.31 1.07
N LEU A 56 0.95 -8.16 0.73
CA LEU A 56 0.49 -7.83 -0.61
C LEU A 56 0.19 -6.33 -0.67
N ALA A 57 1.02 -5.58 -1.39
CA ALA A 57 0.83 -4.15 -1.59
C ALA A 57 0.74 -3.83 -3.09
N SER A 58 -0.30 -3.11 -3.49
CA SER A 58 -0.49 -2.71 -4.89
C SER A 58 -1.19 -1.35 -4.97
N ASN A 59 -1.01 -0.67 -6.10
CA ASN A 59 -1.98 0.31 -6.56
C ASN A 59 -3.12 -0.44 -7.26
N TRP A 60 -4.05 -0.93 -6.45
CA TRP A 60 -5.11 -1.83 -6.89
C TRP A 60 -6.01 -1.20 -7.95
N ASP A 61 -6.18 -1.90 -9.07
CA ASP A 61 -7.30 -1.64 -9.98
C ASP A 61 -8.56 -2.29 -9.42
N GLU A 62 -9.73 -1.71 -9.72
CA GLU A 62 -11.01 -2.19 -9.21
C GLU A 62 -11.26 -3.67 -9.55
N TRP A 63 -10.95 -4.09 -10.78
CA TRP A 63 -11.18 -5.48 -11.21
C TRP A 63 -10.33 -6.49 -10.40
N SER A 64 -9.08 -6.14 -10.08
CA SER A 64 -8.18 -6.98 -9.29
C SER A 64 -8.61 -6.99 -7.83
N ALA A 65 -8.98 -5.81 -7.28
CA ALA A 65 -9.54 -5.70 -5.94
C ALA A 65 -10.76 -6.61 -5.75
N ARG A 66 -11.73 -6.58 -6.68
CA ARG A 66 -12.92 -7.46 -6.64
C ARG A 66 -12.58 -8.95 -6.65
N GLN A 67 -11.48 -9.33 -7.29
CA GLN A 67 -11.04 -10.73 -7.40
C GLN A 67 -10.04 -11.12 -6.32
N LEU A 68 -9.65 -10.20 -5.43
CA LEU A 68 -8.67 -10.45 -4.38
C LEU A 68 -9.11 -11.57 -3.42
N PRO A 69 -10.37 -11.66 -2.94
CA PRO A 69 -10.78 -12.79 -2.08
C PRO A 69 -10.51 -14.17 -2.70
N SER A 70 -10.78 -14.33 -4.00
CA SER A 70 -10.48 -15.57 -4.72
C SER A 70 -8.98 -15.78 -4.92
N THR A 71 -8.23 -14.71 -5.20
CA THR A 71 -6.77 -14.74 -5.29
C THR A 71 -6.17 -15.22 -3.97
N LEU A 72 -6.60 -14.66 -2.83
CA LEU A 72 -6.11 -15.05 -1.50
C LEU A 72 -6.37 -16.54 -1.19
N LYS A 73 -7.54 -17.06 -1.56
CA LYS A 73 -7.85 -18.50 -1.44
C LYS A 73 -6.87 -19.36 -2.24
N LEU A 74 -6.53 -18.94 -3.46
CA LEU A 74 -5.62 -19.68 -4.36
C LEU A 74 -4.15 -19.56 -3.97
N LEU A 75 -3.74 -18.45 -3.33
CA LEU A 75 -2.41 -18.34 -2.73
C LEU A 75 -2.19 -19.38 -1.62
N ASN A 76 -3.28 -19.86 -1.00
CA ASN A 76 -3.28 -20.96 -0.04
C ASN A 76 -2.24 -20.80 1.07
N THR A 77 -2.19 -19.61 1.68
CA THR A 77 -1.32 -19.32 2.82
C THR A 77 -1.67 -20.22 4.00
N LYS A 78 -0.66 -20.80 4.64
CA LYS A 78 -0.81 -21.69 5.79
C LYS A 78 -1.30 -20.92 7.01
N LYS A 79 -2.02 -21.59 7.92
CA LYS A 79 -2.63 -20.97 9.12
C LYS A 79 -1.63 -20.21 10.01
N GLN A 80 -0.36 -20.65 10.05
CA GLN A 80 0.69 -20.02 10.83
C GLN A 80 1.31 -18.78 10.17
N GLN A 81 1.03 -18.54 8.89
CA GLN A 81 1.54 -17.37 8.19
C GLN A 81 0.67 -16.16 8.53
N LYS A 82 1.30 -15.01 8.77
CA LYS A 82 0.59 -13.73 8.83
C LYS A 82 0.46 -13.18 7.42
N LEU A 83 -0.74 -12.78 7.03
CA LEU A 83 -1.02 -12.16 5.74
C LEU A 83 -1.52 -10.74 5.98
N PHE A 84 -1.01 -9.78 5.21
CA PHE A 84 -1.51 -8.42 5.19
C PHE A 84 -1.73 -7.95 3.75
N VAL A 85 -2.83 -7.25 3.54
CA VAL A 85 -3.17 -6.57 2.28
C VAL A 85 -3.11 -5.07 2.53
N ILE A 86 -2.22 -4.38 1.81
CA ILE A 86 -2.06 -2.93 1.93
C ILE A 86 -2.81 -2.26 0.81
N GLY A 87 -3.77 -1.40 1.18
CA GLY A 87 -4.51 -0.56 0.25
C GLY A 87 -3.61 0.44 -0.49
N GLY A 88 -4.12 0.96 -1.62
CA GLY A 88 -3.42 1.98 -2.39
C GLY A 88 -3.33 3.32 -1.66
N LYS A 89 -2.42 4.19 -2.09
CA LYS A 89 -2.25 5.54 -1.53
C LYS A 89 -2.27 6.59 -2.65
N SER A 90 -2.74 7.78 -2.31
CA SER A 90 -2.77 8.96 -3.17
C SER A 90 -2.75 10.21 -2.30
N PHE A 91 -1.93 11.19 -2.68
CA PHE A 91 -1.88 12.53 -2.08
C PHE A 91 -2.43 13.60 -3.03
N GLY A 92 -3.20 13.19 -4.05
CA GLY A 92 -3.71 14.07 -5.09
C GLY A 92 -2.61 14.55 -6.04
N LYS A 93 -2.73 15.80 -6.52
CA LYS A 93 -1.75 16.45 -7.41
C LYS A 93 -0.74 17.22 -6.57
N VAL A 94 0.49 16.73 -6.50
CA VAL A 94 1.56 17.39 -5.75
C VAL A 94 2.53 18.06 -6.72
N ASN A 95 2.87 19.32 -6.46
CA ASN A 95 3.96 20.02 -7.14
C ASN A 95 4.95 20.56 -6.11
N PRO A 96 6.07 19.86 -5.86
CA PRO A 96 7.05 20.25 -4.84
C PRO A 96 7.65 21.64 -5.04
N GLN A 97 7.74 22.12 -6.30
CA GLN A 97 8.36 23.41 -6.63
C GLN A 97 7.60 24.59 -6.01
N LEU A 98 6.28 24.46 -5.79
CA LEU A 98 5.45 25.50 -5.18
C LEU A 98 5.80 25.77 -3.71
N TYR A 99 6.60 24.90 -3.09
CA TYR A 99 6.87 24.92 -1.64
C TYR A 99 8.33 25.20 -1.28
N VAL A 100 9.23 25.35 -2.26
CA VAL A 100 10.69 25.46 -2.04
C VAL A 100 11.05 26.64 -1.13
N ASP A 101 10.42 27.79 -1.33
CA ASP A 101 10.69 29.01 -0.55
C ASP A 101 9.68 29.24 0.59
N LYS A 102 8.88 28.24 0.92
CA LYS A 102 7.87 28.33 1.98
C LYS A 102 8.45 27.92 3.32
N SER A 103 8.03 28.62 4.37
CA SER A 103 8.41 28.31 5.75
C SER A 103 7.86 26.94 6.19
N ASN A 104 8.42 26.39 7.27
CA ASN A 104 7.93 25.15 7.85
C ASN A 104 6.46 25.28 8.29
N GLU A 105 6.11 26.39 8.94
CA GLU A 105 4.76 26.66 9.45
C GLU A 105 3.72 26.69 8.33
N TYR A 106 4.11 27.14 7.14
CA TYR A 106 3.25 27.08 5.96
C TYR A 106 3.12 25.65 5.44
N ARG A 107 4.24 24.93 5.29
CA ARG A 107 4.29 23.57 4.72
C ARG A 107 3.44 22.58 5.50
N VAL A 108 3.54 22.56 6.82
CA VAL A 108 2.81 21.59 7.67
C VAL A 108 1.29 21.75 7.62
N LYS A 109 0.79 22.92 7.15
CA LYS A 109 -0.65 23.19 6.97
C LYS A 109 -1.18 22.75 5.61
N GLN A 110 -0.30 22.34 4.68
CA GLN A 110 -0.71 22.00 3.33
C GLN A 110 -1.32 20.60 3.29
N ARG A 111 -2.56 20.53 2.79
CA ARG A 111 -3.33 19.30 2.66
C ARG A 111 -3.99 19.22 1.30
N GLN A 112 -4.26 18.00 0.83
CA GLN A 112 -4.92 17.78 -0.45
C GLN A 112 -5.86 16.58 -0.43
N HIS A 113 -6.92 16.62 -1.23
CA HIS A 113 -7.77 15.46 -1.43
C HIS A 113 -7.06 14.36 -2.24
N PRO A 114 -7.16 13.10 -1.81
CA PRO A 114 -6.65 11.97 -2.57
C PRO A 114 -7.45 11.77 -3.87
N ASN A 115 -6.88 11.00 -4.80
CA ASN A 115 -7.60 10.57 -5.99
C ASN A 115 -8.84 9.72 -5.61
N LEU A 116 -10.01 10.09 -6.12
CA LEU A 116 -11.28 9.42 -5.82
C LEU A 116 -11.32 7.94 -6.23
N VAL A 117 -10.59 7.54 -7.28
CA VAL A 117 -10.50 6.12 -7.68
C VAL A 117 -9.80 5.32 -6.59
N ALA A 118 -8.68 5.82 -6.06
CA ALA A 118 -7.97 5.15 -4.97
C ALA A 118 -8.84 5.05 -3.71
N VAL A 119 -9.59 6.12 -3.38
CA VAL A 119 -10.54 6.10 -2.25
C VAL A 119 -11.63 5.03 -2.44
N LYS A 120 -12.24 4.96 -3.63
CA LYS A 120 -13.28 3.98 -3.94
C LYS A 120 -12.77 2.54 -3.90
N VAL A 121 -11.58 2.29 -4.45
CA VAL A 121 -10.98 0.94 -4.43
C VAL A 121 -10.60 0.53 -3.01
N ASN A 122 -10.06 1.43 -2.19
CA ASN A 122 -9.80 1.13 -0.79
C ASN A 122 -11.09 0.86 0.01
N ALA A 123 -12.15 1.61 -0.24
CA ALA A 123 -13.46 1.35 0.38
C ALA A 123 -14.03 -0.01 -0.02
N LEU A 124 -13.90 -0.39 -1.30
CA LEU A 124 -14.25 -1.73 -1.78
C LEU A 124 -13.46 -2.81 -1.05
N LEU A 125 -12.13 -2.66 -0.94
CA LEU A 125 -11.27 -3.62 -0.24
C LEU A 125 -11.64 -3.73 1.25
N GLU A 126 -11.94 -2.62 1.91
CA GLU A 126 -12.39 -2.59 3.32
C GLU A 126 -13.70 -3.36 3.53
N GLN A 127 -14.56 -3.45 2.52
CA GLN A 127 -15.83 -4.19 2.57
C GLN A 127 -15.66 -5.70 2.33
N ILE A 128 -14.71 -6.12 1.50
CA ILE A 128 -14.62 -7.51 1.00
C ILE A 128 -13.46 -8.31 1.59
N ILE A 129 -12.49 -7.64 2.21
CA ILE A 129 -11.32 -8.28 2.84
C ILE A 129 -11.50 -8.26 4.35
N ASP A 130 -11.09 -9.34 5.01
CA ASP A 130 -11.12 -9.44 6.47
C ASP A 130 -10.33 -8.27 7.11
N PRO A 131 -10.93 -7.49 8.03
CA PRO A 131 -10.29 -6.35 8.67
C PRO A 131 -9.06 -6.73 9.50
N SER A 132 -8.90 -8.01 9.87
CA SER A 132 -7.70 -8.53 10.54
C SER A 132 -6.48 -8.63 9.63
N ILE A 133 -6.66 -8.56 8.30
CA ILE A 133 -5.54 -8.59 7.34
C ILE A 133 -5.46 -7.35 6.44
N PHE A 134 -6.55 -6.56 6.31
CA PHE A 134 -6.54 -5.36 5.46
C PHE A 134 -6.06 -4.10 6.18
N VAL A 135 -5.18 -3.34 5.53
CA VAL A 135 -4.68 -2.03 5.98
C VAL A 135 -5.15 -0.96 5.00
N ASN A 136 -6.19 -0.20 5.38
CA ASN A 136 -6.60 0.99 4.63
C ASN A 136 -5.68 2.18 4.95
N MET A 137 -4.45 2.15 4.42
CA MET A 137 -3.46 3.17 4.74
C MET A 137 -3.90 4.58 4.33
N GLN A 138 -4.65 4.72 3.24
CA GLN A 138 -5.19 6.01 2.80
C GLN A 138 -6.05 6.64 3.90
N LYS A 139 -7.00 5.86 4.46
CA LYS A 139 -7.90 6.33 5.53
C LYS A 139 -7.15 6.68 6.81
N LEU A 140 -6.12 5.90 7.17
CA LEU A 140 -5.28 6.20 8.34
C LEU A 140 -4.51 7.52 8.19
N ILE A 141 -3.99 7.80 7.00
CA ILE A 141 -3.23 9.03 6.71
C ILE A 141 -4.15 10.25 6.54
N SER A 142 -5.37 10.03 6.05
CA SER A 142 -6.29 11.09 5.61
C SER A 142 -7.52 11.24 6.50
N SER A 143 -7.42 10.78 7.76
CA SER A 143 -8.55 10.73 8.70
C SER A 143 -9.07 12.11 9.11
N GLU A 144 -8.21 13.13 9.04
CA GLU A 144 -8.53 14.48 9.47
C GLU A 144 -9.03 15.39 8.32
N PHE A 145 -9.67 16.50 8.69
CA PHE A 145 -10.06 17.59 7.78
C PHE A 145 -10.75 17.10 6.51
N ASN A 146 -11.88 16.40 6.70
CA ASN A 146 -12.76 15.94 5.61
C ASN A 146 -12.07 15.05 4.56
N GLY A 147 -11.24 14.10 5.00
CA GLY A 147 -10.63 13.13 4.11
C GLY A 147 -9.41 13.66 3.33
N THR A 148 -8.85 14.81 3.73
CA THR A 148 -7.63 15.34 3.10
C THR A 148 -6.39 14.65 3.66
N CYS A 149 -5.33 14.58 2.84
CA CYS A 149 -4.02 14.06 3.21
C CYS A 149 -3.06 15.21 3.50
N PRO A 150 -2.19 15.12 4.52
CA PRO A 150 -1.08 16.04 4.64
C PRO A 150 -0.11 15.87 3.46
N LEU A 151 0.44 16.98 2.96
CA LEU A 151 1.50 16.97 1.94
C LEU A 151 2.90 16.92 2.56
N PHE A 152 3.02 17.33 3.82
CA PHE A 152 4.27 17.38 4.57
C PHE A 152 4.11 16.64 5.90
N THR A 153 5.21 16.07 6.38
CA THR A 153 5.34 15.54 7.74
C THR A 153 5.26 16.68 8.76
N PRO A 154 5.05 16.39 10.06
CA PRO A 154 5.01 17.42 11.11
C PRO A 154 6.28 18.29 11.21
N ASP A 155 7.43 17.79 10.76
CA ASP A 155 8.71 18.52 10.68
C ASP A 155 8.95 19.19 9.30
N GLY A 156 7.91 19.30 8.47
CA GLY A 156 7.95 20.05 7.22
C GLY A 156 8.64 19.36 6.06
N LYS A 157 8.84 18.04 6.12
CA LYS A 157 9.43 17.26 5.03
C LYS A 157 8.33 16.80 4.08
N LEU A 158 8.59 16.90 2.78
CA LEU A 158 7.63 16.49 1.76
C LEU A 158 7.34 14.99 1.88
N ILE A 159 6.06 14.59 1.85
CA ILE A 159 5.65 13.18 1.95
C ILE A 159 5.76 12.46 0.61
N SER A 160 5.35 13.11 -0.48
CA SER A 160 5.31 12.52 -1.82
C SER A 160 5.83 13.49 -2.88
N TYR A 161 6.59 12.99 -3.86
CA TYR A 161 7.13 13.82 -4.95
C TYR A 161 6.04 14.23 -5.96
N ASP A 162 5.14 13.31 -6.28
CA ASP A 162 4.18 13.43 -7.39
C ASP A 162 2.74 13.06 -6.99
N GLY A 163 2.51 12.77 -5.70
CA GLY A 163 1.24 12.31 -5.18
C GLY A 163 1.06 10.79 -5.16
N ALA A 164 1.99 10.03 -5.74
CA ALA A 164 1.97 8.56 -5.81
C ALA A 164 3.22 7.92 -5.16
N HIS A 165 4.41 8.44 -5.46
CA HIS A 165 5.70 7.99 -4.94
C HIS A 165 6.06 8.74 -3.67
N LEU A 166 6.48 8.01 -2.63
CA LEU A 166 6.88 8.60 -1.36
C LEU A 166 8.32 9.07 -1.42
N THR A 167 8.60 10.14 -0.68
CA THR A 167 9.97 10.46 -0.30
C THR A 167 10.43 9.50 0.82
N LYS A 168 11.72 9.51 1.14
CA LYS A 168 12.26 8.79 2.32
C LYS A 168 11.54 9.18 3.61
N TYR A 169 11.29 10.47 3.81
CA TYR A 169 10.61 11.01 5.00
C TYR A 169 9.14 10.60 5.02
N GLY A 170 8.46 10.68 3.86
CA GLY A 170 7.08 10.22 3.73
C GLY A 170 6.93 8.74 4.01
N ALA A 171 7.85 7.90 3.52
CA ALA A 171 7.85 6.46 3.80
C ALA A 171 8.01 6.16 5.30
N ARG A 172 8.90 6.86 6.00
CA ARG A 172 9.08 6.73 7.46
C ARG A 172 7.84 7.19 8.23
N TYR A 173 7.33 8.37 7.89
CA TYR A 173 6.15 8.95 8.54
C TYR A 173 4.92 8.04 8.38
N ILE A 174 4.66 7.57 7.16
CA ILE A 174 3.53 6.68 6.89
C ILE A 174 3.76 5.29 7.51
N GLY A 175 4.99 4.77 7.44
CA GLY A 175 5.38 3.54 8.12
C GLY A 175 5.01 3.59 9.60
N ASN A 176 5.41 4.67 10.28
CA ASN A 176 5.06 4.90 11.68
C ASN A 176 3.53 4.83 11.90
N ILE A 177 2.74 5.52 11.09
CA ILE A 177 1.28 5.50 11.20
C ILE A 177 0.74 4.08 11.04
N ILE A 178 1.10 3.37 9.97
CA ILE A 178 0.47 2.07 9.68
C ILE A 178 0.89 0.98 10.67
N PHE A 179 2.14 0.99 11.15
CA PHE A 179 2.60 0.01 12.14
C PHE A 179 2.06 0.27 13.55
N HIS A 180 1.64 1.49 13.88
CA HIS A 180 0.95 1.76 15.15
C HIS A 180 -0.54 1.43 15.14
N ASN A 181 -1.10 1.14 13.96
CA ASN A 181 -2.51 0.83 13.78
C ASN A 181 -2.73 -0.66 13.46
N LYS A 182 -3.94 -1.15 13.76
CA LYS A 182 -4.33 -2.49 13.33
C LYS A 182 -4.43 -2.55 11.80
N PRO A 183 -4.17 -3.72 11.19
CA PRO A 183 -3.68 -4.95 11.83
C PRO A 183 -2.14 -5.05 11.98
N LEU A 184 -1.36 -4.12 11.41
CA LEU A 184 0.12 -4.23 11.39
C LEU A 184 0.78 -4.02 12.76
N ASN A 185 0.12 -3.38 13.72
CA ASN A 185 0.63 -3.27 15.09
C ASN A 185 0.87 -4.62 15.78
N SER A 186 0.29 -5.71 15.27
CA SER A 186 0.59 -7.08 15.69
C SER A 186 2.00 -7.56 15.34
N LEU A 187 2.75 -6.78 14.54
CA LEU A 187 4.16 -7.02 14.23
C LEU A 187 5.11 -6.25 15.15
N LEU A 188 4.63 -5.23 15.87
CA LEU A 188 5.44 -4.53 16.86
C LEU A 188 5.55 -5.39 18.12
N THR A 189 6.76 -5.82 18.46
CA THR A 189 7.05 -6.44 19.76
C THR A 189 7.09 -5.35 20.85
N THR A 190 6.95 -5.74 22.12
CA THR A 190 7.02 -4.82 23.27
C THR A 190 8.33 -4.03 23.34
N ALA A 191 9.43 -4.57 22.78
CA ALA A 191 10.74 -3.92 22.72
C ALA A 191 10.78 -2.79 21.67
N HIS A 192 10.10 -2.93 20.54
CA HIS A 192 10.15 -1.97 19.43
C HIS A 192 9.26 -0.72 19.65
N ARG A 193 8.37 -0.74 20.66
CA ARG A 193 7.59 0.45 21.06
C ARG A 193 8.44 1.56 21.69
N ARG A 194 9.66 1.27 22.18
CA ARG A 194 10.52 2.29 22.80
C ARG A 194 11.41 3.02 21.80
N GLU A 195 11.90 2.36 20.75
CA GLU A 195 12.84 2.95 19.78
C GLU A 195 12.19 3.85 18.72
N ILE A 196 10.86 3.83 18.56
CA ILE A 196 10.15 4.69 17.59
C ILE A 196 9.66 6.01 18.24
N LEU A 197 9.82 6.14 19.57
CA LEU A 197 9.47 7.33 20.34
C LEU A 197 10.65 8.28 20.61
N GLU A 198 11.84 7.93 20.10
CA GLU A 198 13.06 8.75 20.11
C GLU A 198 13.45 9.17 18.68
#